data_AF-A0A4P8XNB1-F1
#
_entry.id   AF-A0A4P8XNB1-F1
#
_cell.length_a   1.000
_cell.length_b   1.000
_cell.length_c   1.000
_cell.angle_alpha   90.00
_cell.angle_beta   90.00
_cell.angle_gamma   90.00
#
_symmetry.space_group_name_H-M   'P 1'
#
loop_
_entity.id
_entity.type
_entity.pdbx_description
1 polymer ?
#
loop_
_entity_poly.entity_id
_entity_poly.type
_entity_poly.pdbx_seq_one_letter_code
_entity_poly.pdbx_strand_id
1 'polypeptide(L)'
;MHFKKNLKGYLCSSYNKYGSKKCTDHLVRETDLISVILQDIQMLVSNLSNDVVIKKLENQLRKLKQQNEKVLRALDTQMEKLKNRKKQAHDKHFDRDMPKREYDEYVTSLNQEIDELMQKNSNSMNRFKFMMMR
;
A
#
# COMPACT_ATOMS: atom_id res chain seq x y z
N MET A 1 10.40 31.82 -35.64
CA MET A 1 9.52 31.32 -36.72
C MET A 1 8.26 32.17 -36.74
N HIS A 2 7.66 32.39 -37.91
CA HIS A 2 6.40 33.14 -38.03
C HIS A 2 5.39 32.34 -38.82
N PHE A 3 4.12 32.43 -38.42
CA PHE A 3 3.03 31.80 -39.13
C PHE A 3 2.79 32.49 -40.48
N LYS A 4 2.57 31.70 -41.53
CA LYS A 4 2.25 32.14 -42.88
C LYS A 4 0.93 31.51 -43.30
N LYS A 5 -0.13 32.32 -43.38
CA LYS A 5 -1.49 31.88 -43.76
C LYS A 5 -1.51 31.07 -45.06
N ASN A 6 -0.79 31.53 -46.09
CA ASN A 6 -0.76 30.89 -47.41
C ASN A 6 -0.18 29.47 -47.38
N LEU A 7 0.74 29.22 -46.44
CA LEU A 7 1.44 27.95 -46.28
C LEU A 7 0.82 27.09 -45.17
N LYS A 8 -0.13 27.64 -44.38
CA LYS A 8 -0.72 27.04 -43.18
C LYS A 8 0.36 26.41 -42.28
N GLY A 9 1.38 27.22 -41.97
CA GLY A 9 2.55 26.72 -41.26
C GLY A 9 3.48 27.82 -40.78
N TYR A 10 4.45 27.42 -39.98
CA TYR A 10 5.47 28.26 -39.39
C TYR A 10 6.74 28.18 -40.22
N LEU A 11 7.21 29.34 -40.68
CA LEU A 11 8.44 29.46 -41.46
C LEU A 11 9.53 30.11 -40.61
N CYS A 12 10.78 29.67 -40.79
CA CYS A 12 11.92 30.33 -40.19
C CYS A 12 12.02 31.80 -40.60
N SER A 13 12.10 32.69 -39.59
CA SER A 13 12.21 34.13 -39.78
C SER A 13 13.49 34.53 -40.53
N SER A 14 14.60 33.83 -40.25
CA SER A 14 15.90 34.04 -40.91
C SER A 14 15.88 33.61 -42.37
N TYR A 15 15.26 32.48 -42.69
CA TYR A 15 15.06 32.03 -44.07
C TYR A 15 14.15 32.99 -44.83
N ASN A 16 13.02 33.40 -44.23
CA ASN A 16 12.07 34.33 -44.85
C ASN A 16 12.68 35.71 -45.15
N LYS A 17 13.67 36.16 -44.37
CA LYS A 17 14.28 37.50 -44.53
C LYS A 17 15.57 37.49 -45.37
N TYR A 18 16.39 36.46 -45.25
CA TYR A 18 17.74 36.42 -45.83
C TYR A 18 17.97 35.25 -46.79
N GLY A 19 16.97 34.37 -46.95
CA GLY A 19 17.02 33.21 -47.84
C GLY A 19 18.02 32.14 -47.40
N SER A 20 18.38 31.29 -48.38
CA SER A 20 19.28 30.14 -48.21
C SER A 20 20.69 30.49 -47.74
N LYS A 21 21.10 31.76 -47.86
CA LYS A 21 22.41 32.25 -47.41
C LYS A 21 22.59 32.18 -45.89
N LYS A 22 21.50 32.24 -45.12
CA LYS A 22 21.54 32.31 -43.65
C LYS A 22 20.89 31.11 -42.97
N CYS A 23 19.98 30.42 -43.63
CA CYS A 23 19.24 29.30 -43.07
C CYS A 23 18.71 28.42 -44.20
N THR A 24 18.45 27.15 -43.96
CA THR A 24 17.71 26.28 -44.89
C THR A 24 16.21 26.52 -44.77
N ASP A 25 15.45 25.97 -45.73
CA ASP A 25 13.99 26.06 -45.73
C ASP A 25 13.40 25.21 -44.60
N HIS A 26 13.15 25.87 -43.47
CA HIS A 26 12.50 25.26 -42.31
C HIS A 26 11.04 25.68 -42.28
N LEU A 27 10.21 24.88 -42.94
CA LEU A 27 8.76 24.96 -42.88
C LEU A 27 8.23 23.87 -41.96
N VAL A 28 7.47 24.29 -40.94
CA VAL A 28 6.72 23.37 -40.08
C VAL A 28 5.24 23.59 -40.36
N ARG A 29 4.54 22.58 -40.88
CA ARG A 29 3.10 22.68 -41.12
C ARG A 29 2.36 22.72 -39.78
N GLU A 30 1.29 23.49 -39.74
CA GLU A 30 0.46 23.63 -38.55
C GLU A 30 -0.13 22.29 -38.11
N THR A 31 -0.57 21.47 -39.07
CA THR A 31 -1.12 20.12 -38.82
C THR A 31 -0.11 19.21 -38.14
N ASP A 32 1.14 19.25 -38.59
CA ASP A 32 2.21 18.38 -38.10
C ASP A 32 2.67 18.85 -36.71
N LEU A 33 2.66 20.16 -36.48
CA LEU A 33 2.96 20.71 -35.17
C LEU A 33 1.87 20.36 -34.14
N ILE A 34 0.60 20.47 -34.52
CA ILE A 34 -0.53 20.09 -33.66
C ILE A 34 -0.45 18.61 -33.30
N SER A 35 -0.16 17.74 -34.29
CA SER A 35 -0.10 16.29 -34.03
C SER A 35 1.03 15.92 -33.08
N VAL A 36 2.22 16.49 -33.26
CA VAL A 36 3.37 16.25 -32.36
C VAL A 36 3.09 16.76 -30.96
N ILE A 37 2.57 18.00 -30.81
CA ILE A 37 2.24 18.55 -29.49
C ILE A 37 1.19 17.70 -28.78
N LEU A 38 0.16 17.23 -29.50
CA LEU A 38 -0.87 16.37 -28.92
C LEU A 38 -0.30 15.02 -28.47
N GLN A 39 0.58 14.40 -29.28
CA GLN A 39 1.26 13.16 -28.90
C GLN A 39 2.12 13.35 -27.65
N ASP A 40 2.87 14.45 -27.56
CA ASP A 40 3.69 14.77 -26.39
C ASP A 40 2.82 14.94 -25.13
N ILE A 41 1.71 15.68 -25.23
CA ILE A 41 0.76 15.85 -24.12
C ILE A 41 0.19 14.49 -23.69
N GLN A 42 -0.21 13.65 -24.64
CA GLN A 42 -0.74 12.31 -24.34
C GLN A 42 0.28 11.43 -23.62
N MET A 43 1.56 11.46 -24.06
CA MET A 43 2.63 10.72 -23.38
C MET A 43 2.90 11.22 -21.97
N LEU A 44 2.90 12.54 -21.76
CA LEU A 44 3.08 13.12 -20.42
C LEU A 44 1.94 12.72 -19.50
N VAL A 45 0.69 12.75 -19.99
CA VAL A 45 -0.50 12.33 -19.24
C VAL A 45 -0.50 10.83 -18.95
N SER A 46 -0.08 9.98 -19.91
CA SER A 46 0.00 8.52 -19.66
C SER A 46 1.05 8.19 -18.62
N ASN A 47 2.17 8.93 -18.57
CA ASN A 47 3.20 8.76 -17.55
C ASN A 47 2.79 9.30 -16.18
N LEU A 48 1.81 10.21 -16.13
CA LEU A 48 1.16 10.67 -14.90
C LEU A 48 0.11 9.68 -14.38
N SER A 49 -0.21 8.61 -15.12
CA SER A 49 -1.10 7.56 -14.60
C SER A 49 -0.46 6.95 -13.36
N ASN A 50 -1.01 7.35 -12.21
CA ASN A 50 -0.58 6.85 -10.91
C ASN A 50 -0.86 5.36 -10.74
N ASP A 51 -1.33 4.63 -11.74
CA ASP A 51 -1.64 3.20 -11.70
C ASP A 51 -0.51 2.35 -11.14
N VAL A 52 0.73 2.64 -11.50
CA VAL A 52 1.89 1.92 -10.94
C VAL A 52 2.06 2.22 -9.45
N VAL A 53 1.89 3.48 -9.06
CA VAL A 53 1.96 3.93 -7.66
C VAL A 53 0.80 3.37 -6.85
N ILE A 54 -0.43 3.43 -7.38
CA ILE A 54 -1.66 2.89 -6.79
C ILE A 54 -1.53 1.38 -6.64
N LYS A 55 -1.13 0.63 -7.67
CA LYS A 55 -0.90 -0.82 -7.58
C LYS A 55 0.18 -1.17 -6.56
N LYS A 56 1.23 -0.35 -6.44
CA LYS A 56 2.28 -0.54 -5.42
C LYS A 56 1.72 -0.32 -4.01
N LEU A 57 0.95 0.74 -3.80
CA LEU A 57 0.28 1.04 -2.52
C LEU A 57 -0.71 -0.06 -2.14
N GLU A 58 -1.55 -0.50 -3.08
CA GLU A 58 -2.47 -1.61 -2.85
C GLU A 58 -1.75 -2.90 -2.47
N ASN A 59 -0.64 -3.22 -3.15
CA ASN A 59 0.16 -4.40 -2.81
C ASN A 59 0.75 -4.30 -1.41
N GLN A 60 1.22 -3.13 -1.01
CA GLN A 60 1.72 -2.89 0.36
C GLN A 60 0.61 -3.04 1.39
N LEU A 61 -0.57 -2.46 1.14
CA LEU A 61 -1.74 -2.60 2.00
C LEU A 61 -2.19 -4.07 2.14
N ARG A 62 -2.25 -4.81 1.03
CA ARG A 62 -2.57 -6.25 1.04
C ARG A 62 -1.57 -7.05 1.88
N LYS A 63 -0.27 -6.81 1.72
CA LYS A 63 0.78 -7.47 2.50
C LYS A 63 0.65 -7.17 4.00
N LEU A 64 0.44 -5.90 4.36
CA LEU A 64 0.26 -5.48 5.74
C LEU A 64 -0.98 -6.11 6.38
N LYS A 65 -2.10 -6.15 5.65
CA LYS A 65 -3.32 -6.83 6.11
C LYS A 65 -3.06 -8.32 6.39
N GLN A 66 -2.44 -9.03 5.44
CA GLN A 66 -2.12 -10.46 5.61
C GLN A 66 -1.17 -10.72 6.78
N GLN A 67 -0.17 -9.87 6.98
CA GLN A 67 0.74 -9.98 8.13
C GLN A 67 0.00 -9.81 9.45
N ASN A 68 -0.85 -8.78 9.55
CA ASN A 68 -1.63 -8.55 10.77
C ASN A 68 -2.62 -9.68 11.05
N GLU A 69 -3.31 -10.20 10.02
CA GLU A 69 -4.19 -11.37 10.18
C GLU A 69 -3.43 -12.60 10.70
N LYS A 70 -2.20 -12.85 10.22
CA LYS A 70 -1.37 -13.96 10.73
C LYS A 70 -1.02 -13.78 12.19
N VAL A 71 -0.68 -12.56 12.62
CA VAL A 71 -0.35 -12.26 14.02
C VAL A 71 -1.59 -12.48 14.91
N LEU A 72 -2.75 -12.00 14.49
CA LEU A 72 -4.01 -12.19 15.24
C LEU A 72 -4.34 -13.68 15.39
N ARG A 73 -4.27 -14.46 14.30
CA ARG A 73 -4.50 -15.91 14.35
C ARG A 73 -3.52 -16.64 15.27
N ALA A 74 -2.25 -16.21 15.29
CA ALA A 74 -1.25 -16.79 16.18
C ALA A 74 -1.56 -16.52 17.65
N LEU A 75 -1.97 -15.28 17.98
CA LEU A 75 -2.40 -14.91 19.33
C LEU A 75 -3.64 -15.70 19.76
N ASP A 76 -4.66 -15.80 18.90
CA ASP A 76 -5.87 -16.58 19.20
C ASP A 76 -5.53 -18.06 19.45
N THR A 77 -4.64 -18.64 18.65
CA THR A 77 -4.20 -20.03 18.83
C THR A 77 -3.48 -20.23 20.16
N GLN A 78 -2.65 -19.26 20.58
CA GLN A 78 -1.99 -19.30 21.89
C GLN A 78 -3.00 -19.20 23.03
N MET A 79 -3.99 -18.31 22.92
CA MET A 79 -5.07 -18.19 23.91
C MET A 79 -5.87 -19.49 24.05
N GLU A 80 -6.23 -20.14 22.95
CA GLU A 80 -6.95 -21.42 22.99
C GLU A 80 -6.12 -22.55 23.62
N LYS A 81 -4.80 -22.58 23.38
CA LYS A 81 -3.91 -23.52 24.08
C LYS A 81 -3.91 -23.31 25.60
N LEU A 82 -3.84 -22.07 26.06
CA LEU A 82 -3.86 -21.76 27.50
C LEU A 82 -5.21 -22.08 28.13
N LYS A 83 -6.32 -21.77 27.46
CA LYS A 83 -7.67 -22.17 27.92
C LYS A 83 -7.80 -23.69 28.03
N ASN A 84 -7.28 -24.44 27.07
CA ASN A 84 -7.30 -25.90 27.12
C ASN A 84 -6.42 -26.45 28.26
N ARG A 85 -5.24 -25.87 28.52
CA ARG A 85 -4.42 -26.22 29.69
C ARG A 85 -5.15 -25.95 31.01
N LYS A 86 -5.88 -24.83 31.10
CA LYS A 86 -6.71 -24.50 32.27
C LYS A 86 -7.81 -25.53 32.50
N LYS A 87 -8.48 -25.99 31.45
CA LYS A 87 -9.47 -27.09 31.52
C LYS A 87 -8.82 -28.39 32.01
N GLN A 88 -7.68 -28.77 31.43
CA GLN A 88 -6.95 -29.99 31.84
C GLN A 88 -6.50 -29.94 33.31
N ALA A 89 -6.06 -28.78 33.79
CA ALA A 89 -5.69 -28.61 35.20
C ALA A 89 -6.90 -28.75 36.13
N HIS A 90 -8.06 -28.23 35.71
CA HIS A 90 -9.31 -28.38 36.45
C HIS A 90 -9.72 -29.86 36.55
N ASP A 91 -9.66 -30.59 35.43
CA ASP A 91 -9.99 -32.02 35.40
C ASP A 91 -9.05 -32.83 36.33
N LYS A 92 -7.73 -32.59 36.26
CA LYS A 92 -6.74 -33.23 37.14
C LYS A 92 -6.93 -32.90 38.63
N HIS A 93 -7.33 -31.67 38.94
CA HIS A 93 -7.64 -31.29 40.32
C HIS A 93 -8.88 -32.04 40.82
N PHE A 94 -9.90 -32.17 39.97
CA PHE A 94 -11.12 -32.89 40.29
C PHE A 94 -10.88 -34.39 40.54
N ASP A 95 -10.01 -35.00 39.73
CA ASP A 95 -9.58 -36.41 39.88
C ASP A 95 -8.65 -36.64 41.10
N ARG A 96 -8.36 -35.58 41.89
CA ARG A 96 -7.44 -35.56 43.05
C ARG A 96 -5.98 -35.85 42.71
N ASP A 97 -5.61 -35.82 41.44
CA ASP A 97 -4.24 -35.96 40.96
C ASP A 97 -3.41 -34.67 41.11
N MET A 98 -4.06 -33.57 41.51
CA MET A 98 -3.40 -32.27 41.78
C MET A 98 -3.94 -31.65 43.07
N PRO A 99 -3.09 -31.37 44.07
CA PRO A 99 -3.53 -30.71 45.30
C PRO A 99 -3.97 -29.26 45.02
N LYS A 100 -4.95 -28.78 45.78
CA LYS A 100 -5.59 -27.47 45.57
C LYS A 100 -4.61 -26.31 45.45
N ARG A 101 -3.56 -26.31 46.28
CA ARG A 101 -2.53 -25.28 46.26
C ARG A 101 -1.78 -25.21 44.93
N GLU A 102 -1.37 -26.36 44.39
CA GLU A 102 -0.69 -26.43 43.09
C GLU A 102 -1.63 -26.04 41.95
N TYR A 103 -2.92 -26.40 42.04
CA TYR A 103 -3.94 -25.95 41.10
C TYR A 103 -4.12 -24.43 41.11
N ASP A 104 -4.27 -23.83 42.30
CA ASP A 104 -4.49 -22.38 42.45
C ASP A 104 -3.28 -21.58 41.94
N GLU A 105 -2.04 -22.03 42.23
CA GLU A 105 -0.80 -21.43 41.70
C GLU A 105 -0.70 -21.57 40.17
N TYR A 106 -1.07 -22.73 39.62
CA TYR A 106 -1.05 -22.99 38.17
C TYR A 106 -2.11 -22.18 37.42
N VAL A 107 -3.34 -22.10 37.93
CA VAL A 107 -4.41 -21.30 37.32
C VAL A 107 -4.11 -19.80 37.39
N THR A 108 -3.48 -19.34 38.48
CA THR A 108 -3.08 -17.92 38.61
C THR A 108 -2.06 -17.54 37.55
N SER A 109 -1.03 -18.36 37.33
CA SER A 109 -0.03 -18.10 36.29
C SER A 109 -0.63 -18.16 34.87
N LEU A 110 -1.53 -19.11 34.59
CA LEU A 110 -2.25 -19.17 33.32
C LEU A 110 -3.15 -17.95 33.08
N ASN A 111 -3.84 -17.46 34.12
CA ASN A 111 -4.67 -16.27 33.99
C ASN A 111 -3.84 -15.02 33.69
N GLN A 112 -2.68 -14.85 34.35
CA GLN A 112 -1.75 -13.75 34.05
C GLN A 112 -1.29 -13.80 32.58
N GLU A 113 -0.92 -14.98 32.07
CA GLU A 113 -0.51 -15.14 30.68
C GLU A 113 -1.65 -14.87 29.68
N ILE A 114 -2.89 -15.26 30.03
CA ILE A 114 -4.09 -14.94 29.25
C ILE A 114 -4.33 -13.43 29.21
N ASP A 115 -4.26 -12.75 30.36
CA ASP A 115 -4.49 -11.31 30.46
C ASP A 115 -3.46 -10.50 29.65
N GLU A 116 -2.18 -10.91 29.70
CA GLU A 116 -1.14 -10.32 28.86
C GLU A 116 -1.41 -10.50 27.37
N LEU A 117 -1.84 -11.69 26.96
CA LEU A 117 -2.19 -11.95 25.55
C LEU A 117 -3.43 -11.18 25.12
N MET A 118 -4.44 -11.02 25.98
CA MET A 118 -5.60 -10.19 25.70
C MET A 118 -5.22 -8.72 25.51
N GLN A 119 -4.34 -8.20 26.36
CA GLN A 119 -3.85 -6.83 26.25
C GLN A 119 -3.05 -6.62 24.95
N LYS A 120 -2.19 -7.59 24.58
CA LYS A 120 -1.46 -7.57 23.31
C LYS A 120 -2.40 -7.64 22.10
N ASN A 121 -3.46 -8.45 22.16
CA ASN A 121 -4.45 -8.58 21.10
C ASN A 121 -5.27 -7.28 20.93
N SER A 122 -5.74 -6.71 22.03
CA SER A 122 -6.44 -5.42 22.06
C SER A 122 -5.58 -4.28 21.49
N ASN A 123 -4.31 -4.20 21.89
CA ASN A 123 -3.38 -3.21 21.35
C ASN A 123 -3.13 -3.39 19.85
N SER A 124 -3.02 -4.64 19.39
CA SER A 124 -2.84 -4.96 17.97
C SER A 124 -4.07 -4.59 17.14
N MET A 125 -5.28 -4.83 17.66
CA MET A 125 -6.55 -4.43 17.05
C MET A 125 -6.72 -2.91 16.99
N ASN A 126 -6.40 -2.19 18.06
CA ASN A 126 -6.48 -0.72 18.10
C ASN A 126 -5.50 -0.08 17.10
N ARG A 127 -4.29 -0.63 16.99
CA ARG A 127 -3.29 -0.19 16.00
C ARG A 127 -3.77 -0.43 14.57
N PHE A 128 -4.46 -1.54 14.31
CA PHE A 128 -5.06 -1.82 13.01
C PHE A 128 -6.22 -0.86 12.68
N LYS A 129 -7.08 -0.57 13.65
CA LYS A 129 -8.23 0.33 13.49
C LYS A 129 -7.79 1.77 13.19
N PHE A 130 -6.76 2.26 13.89
CA PHE A 130 -6.21 3.59 13.67
C PHE A 130 -5.57 3.75 12.28
N MET A 131 -5.01 2.67 11.73
CA MET A 131 -4.39 2.66 10.41
C MET A 131 -5.41 2.67 9.25
N MET A 132 -6.66 2.24 9.48
CA MET A 132 -7.72 2.15 8.46
C MET A 132 -8.65 3.38 8.43
N MET A 133 -8.57 4.29 9.41
CA MET A 133 -9.42 5.49 9.52
C MET A 133 -8.76 6.78 9.00
N ARG A 134 -7.62 6.69 8.29
CA ARG A 134 -6.91 7.83 7.69
C ARG A 134 -6.82 7.68 6.18
#